data_AF-A0A958GHM8-F1
#
_entry.id   AF-A0A958GHM8-F1
#
_cell.length_a   1.000
_cell.length_b   1.000
_cell.length_c   1.000
_cell.angle_alpha   90.00
_cell.angle_beta   90.00
_cell.angle_gamma   90.00
#
_symmetry.space_group_name_H-M   'P 1'
#
loop_
_entity.id
_entity.type
_entity.pdbx_description
1 polymer ?
#
loop_
_entity_poly.entity_id
_entity_poly.type
_entity_poly.pdbx_seq_one_letter_code
_entity_poly.pdbx_strand_id
1 'polypeptide(L)'
;MRSVSSRNPISFSVLRSGLSLFAIMLSCNYSNAYAQGSANTTIGVSGRDDKHARTPVLTVGTHVHSSSVQILVDAYQRNPEYTRYPMQFDIYVNRRLYSQQIRSTELPGPVGVDVSRELVPLPFNYTVVAKMLTPQGESFTTVLNGAVFETQLGGVSLDCTLTQSGATTAAYVQNGVSVSQTGNSAIQVEFDGTAIEGGDKAAGTVDLSIVGTSLQGTITFTVNSDSSSEAVVNVTGTIAQSGGTDNEIQSIDVSSSDGLLTFQCS
;
A
#
# COMPACT_ATOMS: atom_id res chain seq x y z
N MET A 1 -54.74 -31.94 72.94
CA MET A 1 -54.18 -33.20 73.48
C MET A 1 -52.76 -33.33 72.95
N ARG A 2 -51.74 -33.15 73.82
CA ARG A 2 -50.62 -34.09 74.12
C ARG A 2 -50.08 -34.83 72.88
N SER A 3 -48.81 -34.72 72.51
CA SER A 3 -47.68 -35.27 73.26
C SER A 3 -46.32 -34.70 72.80
N VAL A 4 -45.41 -34.60 73.77
CA VAL A 4 -43.99 -34.24 73.72
C VAL A 4 -43.15 -35.45 73.23
N SER A 5 -42.01 -35.23 72.55
CA SER A 5 -40.74 -35.93 72.86
C SER A 5 -39.54 -35.40 72.05
N SER A 6 -38.52 -34.93 72.77
CA SER A 6 -37.20 -34.50 72.30
C SER A 6 -36.26 -35.65 71.97
N ARG A 7 -35.27 -35.41 71.08
CA ARG A 7 -33.86 -35.86 71.24
C ARG A 7 -32.92 -35.07 70.30
N ASN A 8 -31.98 -34.33 70.91
CA ASN A 8 -30.70 -33.83 70.35
C ASN A 8 -29.67 -34.98 70.25
N PRO A 9 -28.38 -34.76 69.90
CA PRO A 9 -27.77 -34.03 68.78
C PRO A 9 -26.65 -34.87 68.10
N ILE A 10 -26.20 -34.54 66.87
CA ILE A 10 -24.86 -34.96 66.38
C ILE A 10 -24.22 -33.83 65.57
N SER A 11 -22.99 -33.50 65.96
CA SER A 11 -22.08 -32.50 65.39
C SER A 11 -21.12 -33.10 64.34
N PHE A 12 -20.26 -32.23 63.78
CA PHE A 12 -19.15 -32.45 62.83
C PHE A 12 -19.55 -32.48 61.34
N SER A 13 -18.82 -31.91 60.38
CA SER A 13 -17.52 -31.21 60.39
C SER A 13 -17.38 -30.40 59.10
N VAL A 14 -16.57 -29.35 59.18
CA VAL A 14 -15.99 -28.53 58.12
C VAL A 14 -15.43 -29.38 56.97
N LEU A 15 -15.73 -29.01 55.72
CA LEU A 15 -14.73 -29.08 54.65
C LEU A 15 -14.86 -27.87 53.71
N ARG A 16 -13.93 -26.94 53.88
CA ARG A 16 -13.58 -25.93 52.89
C ARG A 16 -12.99 -26.65 51.67
N SER A 17 -13.62 -26.51 50.52
CA SER A 17 -12.97 -26.56 49.21
C SER A 17 -13.48 -25.32 48.48
N GLY A 18 -12.66 -24.28 48.36
CA GLY A 18 -11.66 -24.23 47.30
C GLY A 18 -12.31 -23.78 46.00
N LEU A 19 -13.13 -22.71 46.01
CA LEU A 19 -13.52 -22.02 44.78
C LEU A 19 -12.28 -21.34 44.22
N SER A 20 -11.62 -22.04 43.29
CA SER A 20 -10.66 -21.45 42.36
C SER A 20 -11.43 -20.47 41.48
N LEU A 21 -11.33 -19.18 41.82
CA LEU A 21 -11.78 -18.10 40.95
C LEU A 21 -10.79 -18.05 39.77
N PHE A 22 -11.10 -18.77 38.69
CA PHE A 22 -10.42 -18.60 37.41
C PHE A 22 -10.88 -17.26 36.82
N ALA A 23 -10.20 -16.18 37.23
CA ALA A 23 -10.29 -14.91 36.55
C ALA A 23 -9.53 -15.05 35.22
N ILE A 24 -10.27 -15.46 34.18
CA ILE A 24 -9.80 -15.33 32.80
C ILE A 24 -9.80 -13.83 32.50
N MET A 25 -8.64 -13.21 32.75
CA MET A 25 -8.31 -11.90 32.19
C MET A 25 -8.24 -12.06 30.67
N LEU A 26 -9.38 -11.85 30.01
CA LEU A 26 -9.42 -11.56 28.58
C LEU A 26 -8.73 -10.21 28.38
N SER A 27 -7.40 -10.22 28.25
CA SER A 27 -6.68 -9.10 27.67
C SER A 27 -7.06 -9.03 26.19
N CYS A 28 -8.09 -8.23 25.89
CA CYS A 28 -8.25 -7.66 24.56
C CYS A 28 -6.99 -6.83 24.28
N ASN A 29 -5.99 -7.47 23.67
CA ASN A 29 -4.98 -6.77 22.91
C ASN A 29 -5.73 -6.11 21.75
N TYR A 30 -6.11 -4.85 21.96
CA TYR A 30 -6.39 -3.94 20.86
C TYR A 30 -5.08 -3.74 20.13
N SER A 31 -4.78 -4.62 19.18
CA SER A 31 -3.83 -4.32 18.13
C SER A 31 -4.42 -3.12 17.40
N ASN A 32 -3.86 -1.94 17.65
CA ASN A 32 -4.08 -0.78 16.80
C ASN A 32 -3.56 -1.18 15.41
N ALA A 33 -4.46 -1.64 14.55
CA ALA A 33 -4.18 -1.79 13.13
C ALA A 33 -4.02 -0.38 12.57
N TYR A 34 -2.78 0.10 12.53
CA TYR A 34 -2.42 1.22 11.68
C TYR A 34 -2.53 0.71 10.25
N ALA A 35 -3.66 0.95 9.61
CA ALA A 35 -3.79 0.79 8.16
C ALA A 35 -2.95 1.88 7.50
N GLN A 36 -1.68 1.61 7.24
CA GLN A 36 -0.85 2.48 6.41
C GLN A 36 -1.18 2.17 4.95
N GLY A 37 -2.34 2.63 4.49
CA GLY A 37 -2.60 2.67 3.06
C GLY A 37 -1.59 3.60 2.39
N SER A 38 -1.13 3.24 1.18
CA SER A 38 -0.28 4.11 0.37
C SER A 38 -0.94 5.48 0.19
N ALA A 39 -0.33 6.51 0.79
CA ALA A 39 -0.85 7.88 0.78
C ALA A 39 -0.05 8.72 -0.22
N ASN A 40 -0.67 9.01 -1.38
CA ASN A 40 -0.07 9.88 -2.38
C ASN A 40 -0.29 11.34 -2.01
N THR A 41 0.76 12.17 -2.04
CA THR A 41 0.68 13.59 -1.71
C THR A 41 1.14 14.46 -2.89
N THR A 42 0.42 15.54 -3.19
CA THR A 42 0.75 16.45 -4.29
C THR A 42 0.37 17.91 -3.99
N ILE A 43 0.89 18.83 -4.81
CA ILE A 43 0.69 20.28 -4.70
C ILE A 43 0.44 20.83 -6.11
N GLY A 44 -0.59 21.68 -6.23
CA GLY A 44 -0.95 22.32 -7.49
C GLY A 44 -1.43 21.34 -8.56
N VAL A 45 -1.38 21.78 -9.81
CA VAL A 45 -1.76 20.96 -10.97
C VAL A 45 -0.49 20.40 -11.59
N SER A 46 -0.37 19.08 -11.64
CA SER A 46 0.82 18.40 -12.17
C SER A 46 2.12 18.81 -11.45
N GLY A 47 2.05 19.00 -10.13
CA GLY A 47 3.22 19.35 -9.31
C GLY A 47 3.72 20.79 -9.46
N ARG A 48 3.04 21.64 -10.24
CA ARG A 48 3.39 23.06 -10.37
C ARG A 48 2.91 23.82 -9.15
N ASP A 49 3.86 24.16 -8.29
CA ASP A 49 3.61 24.96 -7.10
C ASP A 49 3.34 26.43 -7.46
N ASP A 50 2.38 27.04 -6.78
CA ASP A 50 2.13 28.47 -6.87
C ASP A 50 3.15 29.22 -5.99
N LYS A 51 3.78 30.26 -6.53
CA LYS A 51 4.83 31.03 -5.83
C LYS A 51 4.37 31.66 -4.50
N HIS A 52 3.06 31.79 -4.30
CA HIS A 52 2.45 32.32 -3.08
C HIS A 52 1.89 31.23 -2.17
N ALA A 53 2.14 29.96 -2.50
CA ALA A 53 1.65 28.77 -1.81
C ALA A 53 0.13 28.80 -1.58
N ARG A 54 -0.64 29.35 -2.54
CA ARG A 54 -2.11 29.48 -2.43
C ARG A 54 -2.84 28.18 -2.73
N THR A 55 -2.20 27.25 -3.44
CA THR A 55 -2.76 25.93 -3.71
C THR A 55 -2.66 25.03 -2.47
N PRO A 56 -3.69 24.24 -2.14
CA PRO A 56 -3.63 23.31 -1.02
C PRO A 56 -2.64 22.18 -1.31
N VAL A 57 -2.09 21.58 -0.26
CA VAL A 57 -1.40 20.29 -0.34
C VAL A 57 -2.44 19.21 -0.18
N LEU A 58 -2.52 18.28 -1.12
CA LEU A 58 -3.54 17.23 -1.20
C LEU A 58 -2.89 15.88 -0.94
N THR A 59 -3.45 15.11 -0.02
CA THR A 59 -3.06 13.73 0.28
C THR A 59 -4.25 12.81 0.06
N VAL A 60 -4.04 11.69 -0.64
CA VAL A 60 -5.07 10.70 -0.91
C VAL A 60 -4.56 9.31 -0.55
N GLY A 61 -5.28 8.64 0.35
CA GLY A 61 -5.09 7.23 0.67
C GLY A 61 -6.21 6.38 0.06
N THR A 62 -5.91 5.12 -0.24
CA THR A 62 -6.92 4.15 -0.71
C THR A 62 -6.84 2.86 0.07
N HIS A 63 -8.00 2.28 0.39
CA HIS A 63 -8.13 1.00 1.05
C HIS A 63 -9.07 0.10 0.27
N VAL A 64 -8.61 -1.09 -0.08
CA VAL A 64 -9.40 -2.07 -0.83
C VAL A 64 -10.09 -2.99 0.17
N HIS A 65 -11.41 -3.04 0.12
CA HIS A 65 -12.24 -4.00 0.84
C HIS A 65 -12.80 -5.05 -0.14
N SER A 66 -13.44 -6.09 0.42
CA SER A 66 -14.04 -7.17 -0.38
C SER A 66 -15.17 -6.68 -1.30
N SER A 67 -15.96 -5.69 -0.86
CA SER A 67 -17.14 -5.18 -1.59
C SER A 67 -16.98 -3.74 -2.12
N SER A 68 -16.02 -2.99 -1.60
CA SER A 68 -15.82 -1.58 -1.95
C SER A 68 -14.35 -1.20 -1.91
N VAL A 69 -14.04 -0.03 -2.46
CA VAL A 69 -12.76 0.64 -2.26
C VAL A 69 -13.04 1.97 -1.57
N GLN A 70 -12.42 2.18 -0.43
CA GLN A 70 -12.47 3.46 0.25
C GLN A 70 -11.37 4.38 -0.28
N ILE A 71 -11.73 5.59 -0.68
CA ILE A 71 -10.80 6.67 -1.03
C ILE A 71 -10.90 7.72 0.07
N LEU A 72 -9.82 7.90 0.82
CA LEU A 72 -9.68 8.90 1.88
C LEU A 72 -8.88 10.08 1.35
N VAL A 73 -9.46 11.27 1.43
CA VAL A 73 -8.88 12.51 0.91
C VAL A 73 -8.68 13.48 2.06
N ASP A 74 -7.46 13.97 2.22
CA ASP A 74 -7.15 15.08 3.10
C ASP A 74 -6.42 16.17 2.34
N ALA A 75 -6.52 17.41 2.82
CA ALA A 75 -5.70 18.49 2.32
C ALA A 75 -5.39 19.47 3.44
N TYR A 76 -4.31 20.21 3.30
CA TYR A 76 -4.02 21.33 4.19
C TYR A 76 -3.49 22.52 3.42
N GLN A 77 -3.65 23.69 4.00
CA GLN A 77 -3.22 24.93 3.39
C GLN A 77 -1.91 25.40 4.02
N ARG A 78 -0.84 25.48 3.23
CA ARG A 78 0.50 25.88 3.72
C ARG A 78 0.55 27.34 4.14
N ASN A 79 -0.11 28.22 3.39
CA ASN A 79 -0.15 29.64 3.71
C ASN A 79 -1.26 29.93 4.75
N PRO A 80 -0.92 30.39 5.98
CA PRO A 80 -1.88 30.64 7.06
C PRO A 80 -2.99 31.64 6.71
N GLU A 81 -2.77 32.55 5.76
CA GLU A 81 -3.80 33.53 5.35
C GLU A 81 -5.02 32.87 4.71
N TYR A 82 -4.82 31.66 4.19
CA TYR A 82 -5.78 30.93 3.38
C TYR A 82 -6.40 29.73 4.13
N THR A 83 -5.93 29.40 5.33
CA THR A 83 -6.46 28.27 6.13
C THR A 83 -7.90 28.48 6.59
N ARG A 84 -8.39 29.74 6.57
CA ARG A 84 -9.77 30.13 6.90
C ARG A 84 -10.79 29.83 5.80
N TYR A 85 -10.36 29.40 4.62
CA TYR A 85 -11.25 29.14 3.50
C TYR A 85 -11.64 27.66 3.44
N PRO A 86 -12.92 27.34 3.15
CA PRO A 86 -13.33 25.96 2.98
C PRO A 86 -12.70 25.35 1.74
N MET A 87 -12.59 24.03 1.75
CA MET A 87 -12.05 23.25 0.63
C MET A 87 -13.15 22.39 0.03
N GLN A 88 -13.26 22.42 -1.29
CA GLN A 88 -14.09 21.50 -2.07
C GLN A 88 -13.22 20.38 -2.62
N PHE A 89 -13.73 19.16 -2.56
CA PHE A 89 -13.13 17.96 -3.12
C PHE A 89 -14.06 17.39 -4.17
N ASP A 90 -13.60 17.35 -5.42
CA ASP A 90 -14.28 16.64 -6.50
C ASP A 90 -13.52 15.33 -6.74
N ILE A 91 -14.20 14.20 -6.56
CA ILE A 91 -13.63 12.86 -6.73
C ILE A 91 -14.21 12.25 -8.00
N TYR A 92 -13.33 11.93 -8.93
CA TYR A 92 -13.67 11.29 -10.19
C TYR A 92 -13.18 9.85 -10.20
N VAL A 93 -14.00 8.93 -10.70
CA VAL A 93 -13.63 7.54 -10.93
C VAL A 93 -13.85 7.23 -12.41
N ASN A 94 -12.82 6.71 -13.09
CA ASN A 94 -12.82 6.48 -14.53
C ASN A 94 -13.32 7.71 -15.33
N ARG A 95 -12.82 8.90 -14.95
CA ARG A 95 -13.14 10.21 -15.55
C ARG A 95 -14.60 10.67 -15.38
N ARG A 96 -15.38 10.04 -14.51
CA ARG A 96 -16.75 10.46 -14.16
C ARG A 96 -16.78 11.01 -12.75
N LEU A 97 -17.44 12.15 -12.53
CA LEU A 97 -17.63 12.71 -11.20
C LEU A 97 -18.41 11.69 -10.36
N TYR A 98 -17.78 11.20 -9.31
CA TYR A 98 -18.35 10.21 -8.40
C TYR A 98 -18.93 10.87 -7.15
N SER A 99 -18.19 11.81 -6.57
CA SER A 99 -18.62 12.55 -5.39
C SER A 99 -18.05 13.96 -5.38
N GLN A 100 -18.81 14.87 -4.81
CA GLN A 100 -18.39 16.25 -4.55
C GLN A 100 -18.69 16.54 -3.09
N GLN A 101 -17.67 16.96 -2.34
CA GLN A 101 -17.78 17.26 -0.92
C GLN A 101 -17.14 18.61 -0.61
N ILE A 102 -17.69 19.33 0.37
CA ILE A 102 -17.10 20.57 0.88
C ILE A 102 -16.76 20.34 2.34
N ARG A 103 -15.51 20.60 2.71
CA ARG A 103 -15.04 20.58 4.08
C ARG A 103 -15.01 22.00 4.63
N SER A 104 -15.80 22.21 5.68
CA SER A 104 -15.77 23.43 6.48
C SER A 104 -14.47 23.52 7.29
N THR A 105 -14.02 24.73 7.58
CA THR A 105 -12.90 24.97 8.50
C THR A 105 -13.20 24.58 9.94
N GLU A 106 -14.48 24.47 10.30
CA GLU A 106 -14.93 24.10 11.65
C GLU A 106 -14.91 22.58 11.89
N LEU A 107 -14.89 21.79 10.81
CA LEU A 107 -14.85 20.33 10.86
C LEU A 107 -13.61 19.84 10.09
N PRO A 108 -12.41 20.01 10.68
CA PRO A 108 -11.19 19.52 10.08
C PRO A 108 -11.16 17.99 10.11
N GLY A 109 -10.60 17.39 9.08
CA GLY A 109 -10.46 15.94 8.95
C GLY A 109 -10.50 15.48 7.49
N PRO A 110 -10.15 14.21 7.24
CA PRO A 110 -10.26 13.62 5.92
C PRO A 110 -11.73 13.46 5.52
N VAL A 111 -12.00 13.57 4.22
CA VAL A 111 -13.28 13.17 3.63
C VAL A 111 -13.10 11.80 2.97
N GLY A 112 -14.07 10.90 3.16
CA GLY A 112 -14.04 9.55 2.62
C GLY A 112 -15.14 9.32 1.60
N VAL A 113 -14.89 8.50 0.59
CA VAL A 113 -15.92 7.90 -0.27
C VAL A 113 -15.67 6.42 -0.45
N ASP A 114 -16.75 5.65 -0.42
CA ASP A 114 -16.71 4.23 -0.75
C ASP A 114 -17.19 4.03 -2.20
N VAL A 115 -16.31 3.48 -3.02
CA VAL A 115 -16.57 3.11 -4.41
C VAL A 115 -16.98 1.64 -4.45
N SER A 116 -18.23 1.36 -4.78
CA SER A 116 -18.71 -0.03 -4.88
C SER A 116 -18.00 -0.76 -6.02
N ARG A 117 -17.47 -1.97 -5.73
CA ARG A 117 -16.82 -2.83 -6.71
C ARG A 117 -17.79 -3.39 -7.76
N GLU A 118 -19.08 -3.42 -7.45
CA GLU A 118 -20.13 -3.81 -8.41
C GLU A 118 -20.32 -2.76 -9.51
N LEU A 119 -20.13 -1.48 -9.17
CA LEU A 119 -20.30 -0.36 -10.09
C LEU A 119 -19.01 -0.05 -10.86
N VAL A 120 -17.87 -0.27 -10.22
CA VAL A 120 -16.54 0.00 -10.76
C VAL A 120 -15.64 -1.20 -10.48
N PRO A 121 -15.43 -2.11 -11.46
CA PRO A 121 -14.54 -3.25 -11.28
C PRO A 121 -13.08 -2.76 -11.17
N LEU A 122 -12.26 -3.54 -10.47
CA LEU A 122 -10.82 -3.32 -10.37
C LEU A 122 -10.08 -3.87 -11.61
N PRO A 123 -9.04 -3.18 -12.11
CA PRO A 123 -8.51 -1.92 -11.58
C PRO A 123 -9.31 -0.72 -12.11
N PHE A 124 -9.26 0.40 -11.39
CA PHE A 124 -9.83 1.65 -11.88
C PHE A 124 -8.92 2.84 -11.60
N ASN A 125 -9.07 3.88 -12.41
CA ASN A 125 -8.37 5.14 -12.21
C ASN A 125 -9.24 6.11 -11.41
N TYR A 126 -8.61 6.92 -10.57
CA TYR A 126 -9.28 7.99 -9.86
C TYR A 126 -8.52 9.32 -10.02
N THR A 127 -9.27 10.40 -9.92
CA THR A 127 -8.74 11.77 -9.87
C THR A 127 -9.41 12.50 -8.72
N VAL A 128 -8.61 13.12 -7.86
CA VAL A 128 -9.11 13.99 -6.79
C VAL A 128 -8.69 15.41 -7.09
N VAL A 129 -9.64 16.32 -7.09
CA VAL A 129 -9.43 17.74 -7.30
C VAL A 129 -9.81 18.48 -6.02
N ALA A 130 -8.80 19.01 -5.32
CA ALA A 130 -9.00 19.86 -4.16
C ALA A 130 -8.98 21.33 -4.60
N LYS A 131 -10.04 22.06 -4.28
CA LYS A 131 -10.21 23.49 -4.61
C LYS A 131 -10.43 24.27 -3.33
N MET A 132 -9.64 25.32 -3.13
CA MET A 132 -9.93 26.28 -2.08
C MET A 132 -10.96 27.29 -2.57
N LEU A 133 -12.01 27.54 -1.78
CA LEU A 133 -13.11 28.43 -2.12
C LEU A 133 -12.89 29.82 -1.49
N THR A 134 -12.48 30.79 -2.30
CA THR A 134 -12.30 32.17 -1.83
C THR A 134 -13.54 33.04 -2.12
N PRO A 135 -13.79 34.09 -1.31
CA PRO A 135 -14.89 35.03 -1.53
C PRO A 135 -14.85 35.77 -2.87
N GLN A 136 -13.66 35.96 -3.42
CA GLN A 136 -13.43 36.68 -4.68
C GLN A 136 -13.75 35.84 -5.92
N GLY A 137 -14.15 34.57 -5.75
CA GLY A 137 -14.39 33.64 -6.85
C GLY A 137 -13.11 33.06 -7.44
N GLU A 138 -11.94 33.39 -6.89
CA GLU A 138 -10.68 32.74 -7.24
C GLU A 138 -10.64 31.33 -6.64
N SER A 139 -10.34 30.33 -7.46
CA SER A 139 -10.18 28.95 -7.01
C SER A 139 -8.74 28.50 -7.17
N PHE A 140 -8.08 28.16 -6.07
CA PHE A 140 -6.74 27.56 -6.09
C PHE A 140 -6.88 26.05 -6.02
N THR A 141 -6.35 25.37 -7.03
CA THR A 141 -6.64 23.96 -7.28
C THR A 141 -5.40 23.11 -7.21
N THR A 142 -5.55 21.95 -6.59
CA THR A 142 -4.57 20.86 -6.58
C THR A 142 -5.23 19.60 -7.13
N VAL A 143 -4.51 18.87 -7.99
CA VAL A 143 -5.03 17.66 -8.64
C VAL A 143 -4.11 16.48 -8.37
N LEU A 144 -4.68 15.39 -7.88
CA LEU A 144 -3.99 14.11 -7.72
C LEU A 144 -4.67 13.07 -8.62
N ASN A 145 -3.87 12.35 -9.40
CA ASN A 145 -4.32 11.19 -10.16
C ASN A 145 -3.73 9.92 -9.55
N GLY A 146 -4.51 8.85 -9.52
CA GLY A 146 -4.04 7.54 -9.08
C GLY A 146 -4.84 6.42 -9.70
N ALA A 147 -4.46 5.19 -9.36
CA ALA A 147 -5.16 3.98 -9.75
C ALA A 147 -5.31 3.07 -8.53
N VAL A 148 -6.38 2.29 -8.52
CA VAL A 148 -6.62 1.24 -7.53
C VAL A 148 -6.60 -0.09 -8.25
N PHE A 149 -5.83 -1.03 -7.72
CA PHE A 149 -5.71 -2.39 -8.21
C PHE A 149 -6.33 -3.38 -7.21
N GLU A 150 -6.62 -4.60 -7.67
CA GLU A 150 -7.10 -5.70 -6.81
C GLU A 150 -6.13 -6.01 -5.68
N THR A 151 -4.84 -5.88 -5.95
CA THR A 151 -3.75 -6.12 -5.01
C THR A 151 -2.82 -4.92 -5.09
N GLN A 152 -2.44 -4.33 -3.97
CA GLN A 152 -1.43 -3.27 -3.95
C GLN A 152 -0.05 -3.92 -3.96
N LEU A 153 0.61 -3.89 -5.11
CA LEU A 153 1.91 -4.53 -5.33
C LEU A 153 3.03 -3.51 -5.56
N GLY A 154 2.68 -2.24 -5.79
CA GLY A 154 3.62 -1.18 -6.13
C GLY A 154 3.97 -0.27 -4.95
N GLY A 155 4.99 0.57 -5.14
CA GLY A 155 5.39 1.58 -4.16
C GLY A 155 6.32 1.07 -3.05
N VAL A 156 6.70 -0.22 -3.12
CA VAL A 156 7.77 -0.78 -2.30
C VAL A 156 9.11 -0.53 -2.98
N SER A 157 10.11 -0.24 -2.16
CA SER A 157 11.50 -0.04 -2.54
C SER A 157 12.30 -1.24 -2.01
N LEU A 158 12.86 -2.06 -2.90
CA LEU A 158 13.59 -3.28 -2.56
C LEU A 158 15.07 -3.16 -2.98
N ASP A 159 15.96 -3.83 -2.27
CA ASP A 159 17.35 -3.96 -2.69
C ASP A 159 17.47 -5.19 -3.59
N CYS A 160 17.90 -4.97 -4.84
CA CYS A 160 17.91 -5.99 -5.88
C CYS A 160 19.33 -6.40 -6.29
N THR A 161 19.50 -7.68 -6.58
CA THR A 161 20.71 -8.27 -7.15
C THR A 161 20.35 -9.07 -8.41
N LEU A 162 20.99 -8.72 -9.52
CA LEU A 162 20.98 -9.50 -10.76
C LEU A 162 22.27 -10.32 -10.84
N THR A 163 22.17 -11.64 -10.86
CA THR A 163 23.33 -12.53 -11.02
C THR A 163 23.28 -13.21 -12.38
N GLN A 164 24.38 -13.08 -13.12
CA GLN A 164 24.61 -13.77 -14.37
C GLN A 164 25.71 -14.80 -14.18
N SER A 165 25.35 -16.08 -14.28
CA SER A 165 26.27 -17.21 -14.25
C SER A 165 26.62 -17.61 -15.68
N GLY A 166 27.91 -17.49 -16.03
CA GLY A 166 28.46 -17.94 -17.31
C GLY A 166 29.81 -18.61 -17.10
N ALA A 167 30.81 -18.27 -17.95
CA ALA A 167 32.19 -18.68 -17.71
C ALA A 167 32.77 -18.07 -16.42
N THR A 168 32.29 -16.88 -16.06
CA THR A 168 32.51 -16.19 -14.79
C THR A 168 31.16 -15.75 -14.24
N THR A 169 30.98 -15.82 -12.93
CA THR A 169 29.77 -15.29 -12.27
C THR A 169 29.95 -13.80 -12.06
N ALA A 170 29.01 -13.00 -12.58
CA ALA A 170 28.92 -11.57 -12.34
C ALA A 170 27.64 -11.27 -11.55
N ALA A 171 27.74 -10.39 -10.56
CA ALA A 171 26.60 -9.95 -9.76
C ALA A 171 26.53 -8.42 -9.79
N TYR A 172 25.35 -7.90 -10.09
CA TYR A 172 25.05 -6.47 -10.15
C TYR A 172 24.06 -6.14 -9.05
N VAL A 173 24.32 -5.08 -8.29
CA VAL A 173 23.48 -4.69 -7.15
C VAL A 173 22.94 -3.28 -7.37
N GLN A 174 21.67 -3.09 -7.00
CA GLN A 174 21.05 -1.79 -6.91
C GLN A 174 20.19 -1.73 -5.65
N ASN A 175 20.38 -0.68 -4.85
CA ASN A 175 19.58 -0.45 -3.66
C ASN A 175 18.40 0.46 -3.98
N GLY A 176 17.29 0.23 -3.30
CA GLY A 176 16.10 1.08 -3.38
C GLY A 176 15.36 1.04 -4.71
N VAL A 177 15.29 -0.13 -5.33
CA VAL A 177 14.60 -0.35 -6.60
C VAL A 177 13.09 -0.31 -6.38
N SER A 178 12.43 0.61 -7.08
CA SER A 178 10.98 0.78 -6.99
C SER A 178 10.26 -0.28 -7.82
N VAL A 179 9.33 -1.01 -7.20
CA VAL A 179 8.44 -1.91 -7.92
C VAL A 179 7.21 -1.13 -8.41
N SER A 180 6.99 -1.16 -9.72
CA SER A 180 5.84 -0.54 -10.39
C SER A 180 4.79 -1.58 -10.73
N GLN A 181 3.54 -1.33 -10.37
CA GLN A 181 2.43 -2.20 -10.76
C GLN A 181 1.87 -1.75 -12.11
N THR A 182 1.96 -2.61 -13.12
CA THR A 182 1.50 -2.34 -14.49
C THR A 182 0.14 -2.96 -14.81
N GLY A 183 -0.35 -3.85 -13.94
CA GLY A 183 -1.68 -4.47 -14.04
C GLY A 183 -2.12 -5.16 -12.74
N ASN A 184 -3.31 -5.76 -12.75
CA ASN A 184 -3.88 -6.44 -11.56
C ASN A 184 -2.96 -7.49 -10.97
N SER A 185 -2.21 -8.18 -11.83
CA SER A 185 -1.27 -9.22 -11.43
C SER A 185 -0.01 -9.10 -12.27
N ALA A 186 0.40 -7.87 -12.57
CA ALA A 186 1.60 -7.59 -13.35
C ALA A 186 2.41 -6.48 -12.67
N ILE A 187 3.70 -6.73 -12.53
CA ILE A 187 4.68 -5.79 -11.98
C ILE A 187 5.83 -5.62 -12.96
N GLN A 188 6.44 -4.44 -12.89
CA GLN A 188 7.63 -4.08 -13.62
C GLN A 188 8.65 -3.53 -12.62
N VAL A 189 9.89 -3.97 -12.76
CA VAL A 189 11.03 -3.49 -11.98
C VAL A 189 12.07 -2.95 -12.95
N GLU A 190 12.42 -1.67 -12.80
CA GLU A 190 13.51 -1.06 -13.56
C GLU A 190 14.80 -1.20 -12.76
N PHE A 191 15.82 -1.80 -13.35
CA PHE A 191 17.09 -2.10 -12.71
C PHE A 191 18.24 -1.36 -13.41
N ASP A 192 19.11 -0.72 -12.63
CA ASP A 192 20.38 -0.11 -13.02
C ASP A 192 21.42 -0.39 -11.93
N GLY A 193 21.96 -1.60 -11.99
CA GLY A 193 22.90 -2.12 -11.00
C GLY A 193 24.35 -1.94 -11.40
N THR A 194 25.21 -1.81 -10.40
CA THR A 194 26.67 -1.81 -10.59
C THR A 194 27.23 -3.16 -10.17
N ALA A 195 28.21 -3.68 -10.91
CA ALA A 195 28.87 -4.92 -10.58
C ALA A 195 29.54 -4.82 -9.20
N ILE A 196 29.42 -5.89 -8.40
CA ILE A 196 30.10 -6.00 -7.10
C ILE A 196 31.62 -6.01 -7.29
N GLU A 197 32.06 -6.69 -8.35
CA GLU A 197 33.45 -6.83 -8.74
C GLU A 197 33.67 -6.18 -10.11
N GLY A 198 34.35 -5.02 -10.12
CA GLY A 198 34.56 -4.23 -11.34
C GLY A 198 33.53 -3.11 -11.51
N GLY A 199 33.90 -2.05 -12.22
CA GLY A 199 33.05 -0.87 -12.42
C GLY A 199 31.97 -1.04 -13.49
N ASP A 200 31.70 -2.26 -13.92
CA ASP A 200 30.72 -2.57 -14.97
C ASP A 200 29.30 -2.29 -14.47
N LYS A 201 28.40 -1.97 -15.40
CA LYS A 201 26.98 -1.69 -15.09
C LYS A 201 26.07 -2.64 -15.84
N ALA A 202 24.95 -3.01 -15.23
CA ALA A 202 23.87 -3.71 -15.90
C ALA A 202 22.57 -2.92 -15.72
N ALA A 203 21.91 -2.62 -16.82
CA ALA A 203 20.62 -1.93 -16.82
C ALA A 203 19.57 -2.76 -17.56
N GLY A 204 18.35 -2.78 -17.06
CA GLY A 204 17.30 -3.62 -17.61
C GLY A 204 15.91 -3.40 -17.01
N THR A 205 14.94 -4.10 -17.57
CA THR A 205 13.56 -4.16 -17.09
C THR A 205 13.19 -5.61 -16.79
N VAL A 206 12.50 -5.81 -15.68
CA VAL A 206 11.97 -7.11 -15.26
C VAL A 206 10.45 -7.02 -15.26
N ASP A 207 9.83 -7.65 -16.25
CA ASP A 207 8.38 -7.65 -16.47
C ASP A 207 7.81 -8.98 -16.02
N LEU A 208 6.97 -8.99 -14.97
CA LEU A 208 6.49 -10.21 -14.32
C LEU A 208 4.97 -10.22 -14.18
N SER A 209 4.38 -11.38 -14.44
CA SER A 209 2.99 -11.73 -14.14
C SER A 209 2.93 -12.61 -12.90
N ILE A 210 1.96 -12.34 -12.03
CA ILE A 210 1.74 -13.00 -10.75
C ILE A 210 0.53 -13.92 -10.85
N VAL A 211 0.66 -15.16 -10.37
CA VAL A 211 -0.44 -16.10 -10.18
C VAL A 211 -0.28 -16.74 -8.81
N GLY A 212 -1.07 -16.29 -7.83
CA GLY A 212 -0.86 -16.66 -6.43
C GLY A 212 0.50 -16.16 -5.93
N THR A 213 1.36 -17.07 -5.48
CA THR A 213 2.74 -16.77 -5.08
C THR A 213 3.77 -17.04 -6.18
N SER A 214 3.34 -17.47 -7.36
CA SER A 214 4.22 -17.76 -8.50
C SER A 214 4.36 -16.54 -9.41
N LEU A 215 5.58 -16.38 -9.95
CA LEU A 215 5.96 -15.35 -10.91
C LEU A 215 6.36 -15.99 -12.24
N GLN A 216 6.00 -15.34 -13.34
CA GLN A 216 6.47 -15.69 -14.68
C GLN A 216 6.64 -14.41 -15.51
N GLY A 217 7.66 -14.35 -16.37
CA GLY A 217 7.84 -13.18 -17.21
C GLY A 217 9.19 -13.13 -17.90
N THR A 218 9.69 -11.92 -18.12
CA THR A 218 10.91 -11.67 -18.86
C THR A 218 11.83 -10.70 -18.13
N ILE A 219 13.13 -10.96 -18.21
CA ILE A 219 14.17 -9.98 -17.89
C ILE A 219 14.81 -9.55 -19.19
N THR A 220 14.78 -8.25 -19.44
CA THR A 220 15.50 -7.61 -20.53
C THR A 220 16.65 -6.83 -19.92
N PHE A 221 17.90 -7.13 -20.26
CA PHE A 221 19.04 -6.43 -19.68
C PHE A 221 20.17 -6.19 -20.69
N THR A 222 20.98 -5.18 -20.40
CA THR A 222 22.18 -4.79 -21.14
C THR A 222 23.32 -4.60 -20.16
N VAL A 223 24.53 -5.00 -20.55
CA VAL A 223 25.75 -4.76 -19.76
C VAL A 223 26.55 -3.63 -20.42
N ASN A 224 27.05 -2.69 -19.62
CA ASN A 224 27.87 -1.54 -20.04
C ASN A 224 27.23 -0.64 -21.11
N SER A 225 25.89 -0.57 -21.12
CA SER A 225 25.10 0.27 -22.03
C SER A 225 25.31 -0.02 -23.52
N ASP A 226 25.90 -1.17 -23.87
CA ASP A 226 26.01 -1.59 -25.26
C ASP A 226 24.69 -2.20 -25.71
N SER A 227 23.83 -1.38 -26.32
CA SER A 227 22.51 -1.80 -26.83
C SER A 227 22.57 -2.98 -27.83
N SER A 228 23.75 -3.31 -28.37
CA SER A 228 23.93 -4.50 -29.21
C SER A 228 23.99 -5.81 -28.43
N SER A 229 24.01 -5.74 -27.09
CA SER A 229 24.07 -6.87 -26.15
C SER A 229 22.78 -7.11 -25.36
N GLU A 230 21.66 -6.51 -25.78
CA GLU A 230 20.36 -6.69 -25.14
C GLU A 230 19.96 -8.18 -25.14
N ALA A 231 19.83 -8.73 -23.94
CA ALA A 231 19.40 -10.11 -23.73
C ALA A 231 18.00 -10.11 -23.13
N VAL A 232 17.08 -10.82 -23.81
CA VAL A 232 15.72 -11.06 -23.30
C VAL A 232 15.66 -12.52 -22.83
N VAL A 233 15.42 -12.72 -21.54
CA VAL A 233 15.44 -14.02 -20.89
C VAL A 233 14.10 -14.28 -20.22
N ASN A 234 13.48 -15.42 -20.53
CA ASN A 234 12.27 -15.86 -19.83
C ASN A 234 12.64 -16.35 -18.43
N VAL A 235 11.88 -15.91 -17.43
CA VAL A 235 12.11 -16.24 -16.02
C VAL A 235 10.84 -16.70 -15.34
N THR A 236 11.02 -17.53 -14.32
CA THR A 236 9.96 -17.96 -13.40
C THR A 236 10.46 -17.92 -11.97
N GLY A 237 9.55 -17.77 -11.01
CA GLY A 237 9.95 -17.78 -9.62
C GLY A 237 8.81 -17.54 -8.66
N THR A 238 9.11 -16.88 -7.55
CA THR A 238 8.18 -16.68 -6.44
C THR A 238 8.22 -15.28 -5.88
N ILE A 239 7.08 -14.86 -5.36
CA ILE A 239 6.92 -13.61 -4.62
C ILE A 239 6.58 -13.92 -3.16
N ALA A 240 7.23 -13.21 -2.24
CA ALA A 240 6.77 -13.14 -0.86
C ALA A 240 6.02 -11.83 -0.64
N GLN A 241 4.87 -11.90 0.01
CA GLN A 241 4.05 -10.74 0.36
C GLN A 241 3.87 -10.66 1.86
N SER A 242 3.75 -9.44 2.39
CA SER A 242 3.41 -9.23 3.79
C SER A 242 2.03 -9.80 4.07
N GLY A 243 1.92 -10.63 5.09
CA GLY A 243 0.61 -11.10 5.56
C GLY A 243 -0.14 -9.92 6.18
N GLY A 244 -1.25 -9.49 5.58
CA GLY A 244 -2.01 -8.34 6.06
C GLY A 244 -3.07 -7.87 5.06
N THR A 245 -3.63 -6.69 5.31
CA THR A 245 -4.58 -6.03 4.38
C THR A 245 -3.88 -5.46 3.15
N ASP A 246 -2.58 -5.19 3.25
CA ASP A 246 -1.87 -4.35 2.30
C ASP A 246 -1.12 -5.19 1.23
N ASN A 247 -0.93 -6.50 1.46
CA ASN A 247 -0.32 -7.48 0.54
C ASN A 247 0.97 -6.97 -0.15
N GLU A 248 1.76 -6.17 0.56
CA GLU A 248 2.95 -5.52 0.03
C GLU A 248 4.00 -6.56 -0.35
N ILE A 249 4.73 -6.32 -1.43
CA ILE A 249 5.82 -7.21 -1.84
C ILE A 249 6.96 -7.10 -0.84
N GLN A 250 7.38 -8.22 -0.26
CA GLN A 250 8.56 -8.32 0.59
C GLN A 250 9.77 -8.83 -0.16
N SER A 251 9.58 -9.75 -1.10
CA SER A 251 10.68 -10.22 -1.93
C SER A 251 10.21 -10.74 -3.28
N ILE A 252 11.10 -10.65 -4.25
CA ILE A 252 10.97 -11.19 -5.60
C ILE A 252 12.18 -12.08 -5.84
N ASP A 253 11.96 -13.35 -6.17
CA ASP A 253 13.02 -14.26 -6.60
C ASP A 253 12.60 -14.91 -7.90
N VAL A 254 13.31 -14.61 -8.98
CA VAL A 254 13.06 -15.20 -10.30
C VAL A 254 14.35 -15.70 -10.93
N SER A 255 14.25 -16.79 -11.66
CA SER A 255 15.36 -17.41 -12.36
C SER A 255 14.96 -17.85 -13.75
N SER A 256 15.94 -17.81 -14.64
CA SER A 256 15.89 -18.43 -15.96
C SER A 256 15.84 -19.95 -15.86
N SER A 257 15.23 -20.61 -16.84
CA SER A 257 15.09 -22.07 -16.84
C SER A 257 16.42 -22.83 -16.90
N ASP A 258 17.47 -22.20 -17.42
CA ASP A 258 18.83 -22.75 -17.47
C ASP A 258 19.66 -22.42 -16.22
N GLY A 259 19.12 -21.61 -15.30
CA GLY A 259 19.79 -21.17 -14.07
C GLY A 259 20.95 -20.19 -14.30
N LEU A 260 21.12 -19.68 -15.52
CA LEU A 260 22.23 -18.78 -15.86
C LEU A 260 21.96 -17.33 -15.46
N LEU A 261 20.70 -16.99 -15.23
CA LEU A 261 20.27 -15.68 -14.77
C LEU A 261 19.35 -15.84 -13.56
N THR A 262 19.66 -15.12 -12.48
CA THR A 262 18.80 -14.97 -11.31
C THR A 262 18.64 -13.50 -10.96
N PHE A 263 17.43 -13.13 -10.52
CA PHE A 263 17.11 -11.78 -10.07
C PHE A 263 16.38 -11.87 -8.73
N GLN A 264 16.99 -11.29 -7.71
CA GLN A 264 16.53 -11.37 -6.33
C GLN A 264 16.38 -9.97 -5.76
N CYS A 265 15.24 -9.67 -5.16
CA CYS A 265 14.96 -8.40 -4.47
C CYS A 265 14.41 -8.67 -3.08
N SER A 266 14.84 -7.91 -2.08
CA SER A 266 14.37 -7.99 -0.68
C SER A 266 14.39 -6.66 0.04
#